data_AF-A0A3P7FHD2-F1
#
_entry.id   AF-A0A3P7FHD2-F1
#
_cell.length_a   1.000
_cell.length_b   1.000
_cell.length_c   1.000
_cell.angle_alpha   90.00
_cell.angle_beta   90.00
_cell.angle_gamma   90.00
#
_symmetry.space_group_name_H-M   'P 1'
#
loop_
_entity.id
_entity.type
_entity.pdbx_description
1 polymer ?
#
loop_
_entity_poly.entity_id
_entity_poly.type
_entity_poly.pdbx_seq_one_letter_code
_entity_poly.pdbx_strand_id
1 'polypeptide(L)'
;MLIRRFTGFLGYVKYNYLIYRTFSKESTMLEDSDVITPLENILQETENPTSTKKRKVDVIPAVKALVPEIISSIEMDKKCIYFKKLSENAHIPTYGSEWAAGADLYSAYDCVIPAKNKGSVGTDLQVQIPRGYYGRIAPRSGLAVKHFIDVGAGVVDSDYRGHLSVVLFNFGTEDFQIKKGDRIAQFICEKISHCKFIEVKSLENSKRDTDGFGSTGI
;
A
#
# COMPACT_ATOMS: atom_id res chain seq x y z
N MET A 1 10.79 2.53 -34.24
CA MET A 1 12.18 2.43 -33.71
C MET A 1 12.45 3.38 -32.54
N LEU A 2 11.83 4.58 -32.50
CA LEU A 2 11.95 5.55 -31.39
C LEU A 2 11.40 5.07 -30.04
N ILE A 3 10.23 4.40 -30.03
CA ILE A 3 9.56 3.93 -28.81
C ILE A 3 10.38 2.87 -28.04
N ARG A 4 11.05 1.95 -28.76
CA ARG A 4 11.94 0.93 -28.14
C ARG A 4 13.20 1.53 -27.51
N ARG A 5 13.71 2.64 -28.05
CA ARG A 5 14.82 3.40 -27.45
C ARG A 5 14.37 4.13 -26.18
N PHE A 6 13.14 4.64 -26.15
CA PHE A 6 12.58 5.32 -24.97
C PHE A 6 12.32 4.35 -23.80
N THR A 7 11.79 3.16 -24.05
CA THR A 7 11.60 2.15 -23.00
C THR A 7 12.93 1.64 -22.42
N GLY A 8 13.96 1.49 -23.26
CA GLY A 8 15.30 1.14 -22.81
C GLY A 8 15.96 2.26 -22.01
N PHE A 9 15.75 3.52 -22.41
CA PHE A 9 16.25 4.69 -21.72
C PHE A 9 15.59 4.87 -20.34
N LEU A 10 14.26 4.75 -20.23
CA LEU A 10 13.59 4.76 -18.91
C LEU A 10 14.04 3.60 -18.02
N GLY A 11 14.23 2.40 -18.59
CA GLY A 11 14.78 1.25 -17.85
C GLY A 11 16.20 1.51 -17.33
N TYR A 12 17.05 2.13 -18.15
CA TYR A 12 18.44 2.48 -17.81
C TYR A 12 18.54 3.58 -16.75
N VAL A 13 17.69 4.61 -16.84
CA VAL A 13 17.58 5.68 -15.83
C VAL A 13 17.11 5.10 -14.50
N LYS A 14 16.08 4.23 -14.52
CA LYS A 14 15.56 3.57 -13.32
C LYS A 14 16.59 2.64 -12.66
N TYR A 15 17.41 1.95 -13.47
CA TYR A 15 18.48 1.07 -13.01
C TYR A 15 19.64 1.84 -12.34
N ASN A 16 20.17 2.89 -12.99
CA ASN A 16 21.28 3.67 -12.42
C ASN A 16 20.86 4.49 -11.19
N TYR A 17 19.61 4.95 -11.11
CA TYR A 17 19.10 5.61 -9.92
C TYR A 17 18.93 4.64 -8.73
N LEU A 18 18.54 3.38 -8.99
CA LEU A 18 18.51 2.32 -7.97
C LEU A 18 19.90 2.11 -7.36
N ILE A 19 20.95 2.15 -8.18
CA ILE A 19 22.34 2.11 -7.73
C ILE A 19 22.64 3.33 -6.84
N TYR A 20 22.29 4.55 -7.27
CA TYR A 20 22.54 5.77 -6.48
C TYR A 20 21.87 5.74 -5.10
N ARG A 21 20.61 5.27 -5.01
CA ARG A 21 19.86 5.12 -3.75
C ARG A 21 20.41 4.01 -2.85
N THR A 22 21.11 3.03 -3.42
CA THR A 22 21.83 2.03 -2.61
C THR A 22 23.05 2.66 -1.90
N PHE A 23 23.55 3.79 -2.42
CA PHE A 23 24.70 4.51 -1.87
C PHE A 23 24.33 5.71 -0.97
N SER A 24 23.23 6.43 -1.20
CA SER A 24 22.80 7.53 -0.32
C SER A 24 21.81 7.05 0.76
N LYS A 25 22.24 7.11 2.02
CA LYS A 25 21.55 6.53 3.18
C LYS A 25 20.51 7.44 3.85
N GLU A 26 20.12 8.58 3.26
CA GLU A 26 19.33 9.58 3.98
C GLU A 26 18.00 9.91 3.31
N SER A 27 16.94 9.90 4.13
CA SER A 27 15.56 10.15 3.74
C SER A 27 15.19 11.62 3.94
N THR A 28 15.34 12.44 2.91
CA THR A 28 14.74 13.77 2.82
C THR A 28 13.96 13.88 1.51
N MET A 29 12.95 14.75 1.47
CA MET A 29 12.18 15.02 0.25
C MET A 29 13.15 15.46 -0.86
N LEU A 30 12.98 14.92 -2.07
CA LEU A 30 13.87 15.18 -3.20
C LEU A 30 13.47 16.47 -3.93
N GLU A 31 14.44 17.31 -4.28
CA GLU A 31 14.24 18.46 -5.15
C GLU A 31 14.56 18.10 -6.62
N ASP A 32 14.06 18.89 -7.58
CA ASP A 32 14.32 18.68 -9.01
C ASP A 32 15.83 18.57 -9.34
N SER A 33 16.67 19.32 -8.61
CA SER A 33 18.13 19.33 -8.73
C SER A 33 18.80 17.99 -8.38
N ASP A 34 18.25 17.26 -7.40
CA ASP A 34 18.75 15.97 -6.91
C ASP A 34 18.63 14.87 -7.97
N VAL A 35 17.67 15.01 -8.89
CA VAL A 35 17.42 14.06 -9.99
C VAL A 35 18.02 14.54 -11.30
N ILE A 36 17.96 15.85 -11.58
CA ILE A 36 18.46 16.43 -12.85
C ILE A 36 19.98 16.29 -12.97
N THR A 37 20.75 16.60 -11.92
CA THR A 37 22.21 16.67 -12.01
C THR A 37 22.86 15.31 -12.32
N PRO A 38 22.46 14.19 -11.68
CA PRO A 38 22.96 12.87 -12.06
C PRO A 38 22.51 12.43 -13.46
N LEU A 39 21.29 12.75 -13.88
CA LEU A 39 20.80 12.43 -15.23
C LEU A 39 21.50 13.22 -16.33
N GLU A 40 21.81 14.50 -16.08
CA GLU A 40 22.61 15.33 -17.00
C GLU A 40 24.02 14.76 -17.18
N ASN A 41 24.65 14.27 -16.12
CA ASN A 41 25.97 13.62 -16.17
C ASN A 41 25.92 12.29 -16.95
N ILE A 42 24.92 11.44 -16.70
CA ILE A 42 24.73 10.16 -17.43
C ILE A 42 24.49 10.39 -18.92
N LEU A 43 23.80 11.46 -19.30
CA LEU A 43 23.55 11.80 -20.69
C LEU A 43 24.78 12.39 -21.38
N GLN A 44 25.63 13.11 -20.66
CA GLN A 44 26.93 13.59 -21.16
C GLN A 44 27.92 12.44 -21.38
N GLU A 45 27.83 11.34 -20.62
CA GLU A 45 28.69 10.15 -20.78
C GLU A 45 28.36 9.29 -22.01
N THR A 46 27.35 9.64 -22.80
CA THR A 46 27.09 8.98 -24.10
C THR A 46 27.89 9.62 -25.24
N GLU A 47 29.21 9.74 -25.09
CA GLU A 47 30.09 10.12 -26.19
C GLU A 47 30.45 8.91 -27.05
N ASN A 48 30.10 8.99 -28.33
CA ASN A 48 30.51 8.02 -29.34
C ASN A 48 31.99 8.33 -29.69
N PRO A 49 32.97 7.40 -29.49
CA PRO A 49 34.40 7.71 -29.50
C PRO A 49 35.02 8.06 -30.87
N THR A 50 34.20 8.27 -31.91
CA THR A 50 34.65 8.46 -33.30
C THR A 50 34.12 9.74 -33.98
N SER A 51 33.54 10.69 -33.25
CA SER A 51 33.01 11.94 -33.83
C SER A 51 33.64 13.21 -33.24
N THR A 52 34.38 13.96 -34.05
CA THR A 52 34.95 15.29 -33.74
C THR A 52 33.94 16.46 -33.82
N LYS A 53 32.64 16.18 -33.93
CA LYS A 53 31.57 17.20 -33.84
C LYS A 53 30.72 16.96 -32.59
N LYS A 54 30.84 17.85 -31.60
CA LYS A 54 29.90 17.97 -30.47
C LYS A 54 28.51 18.29 -31.02
N ARG A 55 27.66 17.28 -31.20
CA ARG A 55 26.22 17.50 -31.37
C ARG A 55 25.64 17.66 -29.97
N LYS A 56 25.32 18.90 -29.57
CA LYS A 56 24.39 19.17 -28.46
C LYS A 56 23.06 18.56 -28.87
N VAL A 57 22.78 17.34 -28.42
CA VAL A 57 21.47 16.75 -28.59
C VAL A 57 20.56 17.41 -27.55
N ASP A 58 19.43 17.97 -27.98
CA ASP A 58 18.36 18.49 -27.13
C ASP A 58 17.63 17.35 -26.37
N VAL A 59 18.39 16.47 -25.72
CA VAL A 59 17.83 15.47 -24.80
C VAL A 59 17.39 16.15 -23.50
N ILE A 60 18.01 17.28 -23.17
CA ILE A 60 17.79 18.01 -21.91
C ILE A 60 16.33 18.49 -21.77
N PRO A 61 15.68 19.12 -22.78
CA PRO A 61 14.27 19.49 -22.66
C PRO A 61 13.34 18.28 -22.50
N ALA A 62 13.60 17.20 -23.24
CA ALA A 62 12.78 15.99 -23.20
C ALA A 62 12.91 15.24 -21.86
N VAL A 63 14.10 15.22 -21.28
CA VAL A 63 14.35 14.63 -19.95
C VAL A 63 13.76 15.52 -18.87
N LYS A 64 13.97 16.85 -18.92
CA LYS A 64 13.34 17.80 -17.99
C LYS A 64 11.81 17.72 -18.02
N ALA A 65 11.21 17.48 -19.18
CA ALA A 65 9.76 17.27 -19.30
C ALA A 65 9.28 15.96 -18.62
N LEU A 66 10.15 14.95 -18.50
CA LEU A 66 9.88 13.67 -17.83
C LEU A 66 10.27 13.65 -16.35
N VAL A 67 11.06 14.61 -15.87
CA VAL A 67 11.51 14.70 -14.48
C VAL A 67 10.33 14.68 -13.49
N PRO A 68 9.24 15.45 -13.69
CA PRO A 68 8.09 15.38 -12.78
C PRO A 68 7.45 13.99 -12.70
N GLU A 69 7.35 13.28 -13.84
CA GLU A 69 6.84 11.90 -13.87
C GLU A 69 7.79 10.92 -13.19
N ILE A 70 9.11 11.10 -13.36
CA ILE A 70 10.13 10.26 -12.73
C ILE A 70 10.17 10.49 -11.22
N ILE A 71 10.19 11.75 -10.76
CA ILE A 71 10.12 12.11 -9.33
C ILE A 71 8.85 11.54 -8.72
N SER A 72 7.69 11.75 -9.35
CA SER A 72 6.42 11.16 -8.90
C SER A 72 6.50 9.63 -8.81
N SER A 73 7.16 8.96 -9.77
CA SER A 73 7.33 7.50 -9.75
C SER A 73 8.33 7.00 -8.68
N ILE A 74 9.26 7.84 -8.24
CA ILE A 74 10.28 7.55 -7.22
C ILE A 74 9.73 7.83 -5.81
N GLU A 75 8.99 8.92 -5.62
CA GLU A 75 8.29 9.24 -4.38
C GLU A 75 7.25 8.17 -4.02
N MET A 76 6.69 7.48 -5.03
CA MET A 76 5.77 6.35 -4.87
C MET A 76 6.32 5.15 -4.07
N ASP A 77 7.60 5.14 -3.69
CA ASP A 77 8.21 4.01 -2.96
C ASP A 77 8.03 4.08 -1.43
N LYS A 78 7.55 5.20 -0.87
CA LYS A 78 6.93 5.20 0.48
C LYS A 78 5.42 5.22 0.34
N LYS A 79 4.80 4.05 0.47
CA LYS A 79 3.34 3.91 0.44
C LYS A 79 2.75 4.42 1.76
N CYS A 80 2.39 5.70 1.75
CA CYS A 80 1.75 6.34 2.89
C CYS A 80 0.25 6.08 2.88
N ILE A 81 -0.31 5.75 4.06
CA ILE A 81 -1.74 5.90 4.33
C ILE A 81 -1.91 7.26 4.99
N TYR A 82 -2.63 8.16 4.34
CA TYR A 82 -3.01 9.43 4.96
C TYR A 82 -4.23 9.19 5.83
N PHE A 83 -4.33 9.87 6.98
CA PHE A 83 -5.48 9.75 7.86
C PHE A 83 -5.88 11.10 8.44
N LYS A 84 -7.14 11.22 8.84
CA LYS A 84 -7.69 12.38 9.56
C LYS A 84 -8.42 11.88 10.81
N LYS A 85 -8.12 12.47 11.95
CA LYS A 85 -8.90 12.30 13.18
C LYS A 85 -10.21 13.09 13.05
N LEU A 86 -11.32 12.45 13.37
CA LEU A 86 -12.66 13.04 13.36
C LEU A 86 -13.04 13.61 14.74
N SER A 87 -12.34 13.20 15.79
CA SER A 87 -12.50 13.71 17.15
C SER A 87 -11.19 13.60 17.94
N GLU A 88 -11.19 14.13 19.16
CA GLU A 88 -10.13 13.95 20.16
C GLU A 88 -10.03 12.52 20.71
N ASN A 89 -11.06 11.69 20.52
CA ASN A 89 -11.07 10.30 20.95
C ASN A 89 -10.26 9.39 20.02
N ALA A 90 -9.98 9.84 18.80
CA ALA A 90 -9.25 9.07 17.80
C ALA A 90 -7.78 8.90 18.18
N HIS A 91 -7.27 7.67 18.07
CA HIS A 91 -5.86 7.35 18.27
C HIS A 91 -5.17 7.13 16.93
N ILE A 92 -3.88 7.45 16.86
CA ILE A 92 -3.07 7.17 15.67
C ILE A 92 -2.85 5.64 15.61
N PRO A 93 -3.12 4.97 14.48
CA PRO A 93 -2.81 3.55 14.35
C PRO A 93 -1.32 3.27 14.59
N THR A 94 -0.98 2.18 15.28
CA THR A 94 0.42 1.86 15.63
C THR A 94 0.80 0.44 15.23
N TYR A 95 2.01 0.25 14.74
CA TYR A 95 2.54 -1.10 14.51
C TYR A 95 3.05 -1.71 15.81
N GLY A 96 2.67 -2.94 16.10
CA GLY A 96 3.08 -3.64 17.33
C GLY A 96 4.54 -4.12 17.33
N SER A 97 5.19 -4.15 16.16
CA SER A 97 6.61 -4.50 15.98
C SER A 97 7.11 -3.96 14.64
N GLU A 98 8.42 -3.96 14.41
CA GLU A 98 9.05 -3.45 13.17
C GLU A 98 8.46 -4.08 11.90
N TRP A 99 8.17 -5.38 11.93
CA TRP A 99 7.66 -6.15 10.79
C TRP A 99 6.20 -6.58 10.97
N ALA A 100 5.44 -5.88 11.84
CA ALA A 100 4.02 -6.16 12.01
C ALA A 100 3.28 -5.89 10.69
N ALA A 101 2.48 -6.87 10.25
CA ALA A 101 1.70 -6.75 9.01
C ALA A 101 0.60 -5.68 9.09
N GLY A 102 0.04 -5.47 10.28
CA GLY A 102 -1.06 -4.53 10.51
C GLY A 102 -0.75 -3.52 11.61
N ALA A 103 -1.30 -2.31 11.46
CA ALA A 103 -1.31 -1.28 12.48
C ALA A 103 -2.57 -1.43 13.36
N ASP A 104 -2.40 -1.52 14.68
CA ASP A 104 -3.50 -1.62 15.63
C ASP A 104 -4.47 -0.43 15.48
N LEU A 105 -5.76 -0.73 15.40
CA LEU A 105 -6.86 0.23 15.43
C LEU A 105 -7.46 0.27 16.83
N TYR A 106 -7.82 1.47 17.27
CA TYR A 106 -8.26 1.76 18.63
C TYR A 106 -9.74 2.12 18.65
N SER A 107 -10.45 1.68 19.69
CA SER A 107 -11.80 2.17 19.95
C SER A 107 -11.74 3.66 20.36
N ALA A 108 -12.60 4.47 19.75
CA ALA A 108 -12.81 5.85 20.18
C ALA A 108 -13.77 5.94 21.40
N TYR A 109 -14.54 4.89 21.69
CA TYR A 109 -15.60 4.93 22.69
C TYR A 109 -15.64 3.68 23.57
N ASP A 110 -16.17 3.83 24.77
CA ASP A 110 -16.59 2.70 25.58
C ASP A 110 -17.80 2.03 24.90
N CYS A 111 -17.77 0.71 24.76
CA CYS A 111 -18.90 -0.06 24.25
C CYS A 111 -18.86 -1.52 24.72
N VAL A 112 -19.95 -2.24 24.45
CA VAL A 112 -20.07 -3.66 24.74
C VAL A 112 -20.45 -4.38 23.47
N ILE A 113 -19.77 -5.48 23.17
CA ILE A 113 -20.21 -6.43 22.15
C ILE A 113 -20.88 -7.60 22.88
N PRO A 114 -22.23 -7.70 22.87
CA PRO A 114 -22.91 -8.73 23.63
C PRO A 114 -22.49 -10.14 23.22
N ALA A 115 -22.55 -11.08 24.15
CA ALA A 115 -22.32 -12.50 23.89
C ALA A 115 -23.15 -12.98 22.70
N LYS A 116 -22.54 -13.79 21.82
CA LYS A 116 -23.18 -14.36 20.61
C LYS A 116 -23.78 -13.30 19.67
N ASN A 117 -23.22 -12.10 19.65
CA ASN A 117 -23.74 -10.99 18.84
C ASN A 117 -22.62 -10.25 18.10
N LYS A 118 -22.97 -9.15 17.44
CA LYS A 118 -22.06 -8.28 16.71
C LYS A 118 -22.27 -6.81 17.10
N GLY A 119 -21.24 -6.01 16.93
CA GLY A 119 -21.31 -4.56 17.10
C GLY A 119 -20.35 -3.84 16.17
N SER A 120 -20.64 -2.58 15.88
CA SER A 120 -19.75 -1.70 15.14
C SER A 120 -19.06 -0.76 16.12
N VAL A 121 -17.74 -0.79 16.16
CA VAL A 121 -16.94 0.04 17.05
C VAL A 121 -16.28 1.14 16.24
N GLY A 122 -16.55 2.39 16.59
CA GLY A 122 -15.99 3.55 15.90
C GLY A 122 -14.53 3.81 16.28
N THR A 123 -13.72 4.20 15.30
CA THR A 123 -12.33 4.60 15.54
C THR A 123 -12.13 6.12 15.47
N ASP A 124 -13.14 6.88 15.02
CA ASP A 124 -13.05 8.30 14.71
C ASP A 124 -11.90 8.65 13.73
N LEU A 125 -11.64 7.77 12.77
CA LEU A 125 -10.64 8.00 11.72
C LEU A 125 -11.31 8.06 10.35
N GLN A 126 -10.76 8.87 9.46
CA GLN A 126 -10.87 8.71 8.01
C GLN A 126 -9.50 8.32 7.48
N VAL A 127 -9.46 7.50 6.44
CA VAL A 127 -8.20 7.06 5.82
C VAL A 127 -8.23 7.32 4.31
N GLN A 128 -7.05 7.53 3.74
CA GLN A 128 -6.79 7.57 2.32
C GLN A 128 -5.65 6.60 2.04
N ILE A 129 -6.01 5.53 1.35
CA ILE A 129 -5.13 4.39 1.07
C ILE A 129 -4.55 4.59 -0.34
N PRO A 130 -3.28 4.23 -0.58
CA PRO A 130 -2.68 4.35 -1.90
C PRO A 130 -3.44 3.50 -2.93
N ARG A 131 -3.57 4.01 -4.17
CA ARG A 131 -4.19 3.26 -5.27
C ARG A 131 -3.43 1.95 -5.53
N GLY A 132 -4.17 0.91 -5.90
CA GLY A 132 -3.64 -0.45 -6.05
C GLY A 132 -3.50 -1.20 -4.73
N TYR A 133 -4.05 -0.64 -3.65
CA TYR A 133 -4.16 -1.27 -2.34
C TYR A 133 -5.59 -1.09 -1.83
N TYR A 134 -5.97 -1.94 -0.90
CA TYR A 134 -7.12 -1.72 -0.02
C TYR A 134 -6.69 -1.91 1.44
N GLY A 135 -7.52 -1.44 2.35
CA GLY A 135 -7.33 -1.64 3.77
C GLY A 135 -8.11 -2.85 4.22
N ARG A 136 -7.42 -3.88 4.72
CA ARG A 136 -8.09 -4.97 5.42
C ARG A 136 -8.08 -4.70 6.92
N ILE A 137 -9.26 -4.58 7.52
CA ILE A 137 -9.41 -4.67 8.97
C ILE A 137 -9.41 -6.15 9.34
N ALA A 138 -8.44 -6.55 10.15
CA ALA A 138 -8.19 -7.94 10.52
C ALA A 138 -8.30 -8.14 12.05
N PRO A 139 -8.67 -9.34 12.51
CA PRO A 139 -8.74 -9.65 13.93
C PRO A 139 -7.35 -9.65 14.56
N ARG A 140 -7.28 -9.32 15.86
CA ARG A 140 -6.07 -9.46 16.69
C ARG A 140 -6.08 -10.83 17.35
N SER A 141 -5.00 -11.60 17.21
CA SER A 141 -4.92 -12.98 17.72
C SER A 141 -5.23 -13.10 19.21
N GLY A 142 -4.77 -12.14 20.02
CA GLY A 142 -5.04 -12.12 21.46
C GLY A 142 -6.53 -12.01 21.80
N LEU A 143 -7.31 -11.24 21.01
CA LEU A 143 -8.75 -11.10 21.22
C LEU A 143 -9.52 -12.33 20.71
N ALA A 144 -9.10 -12.89 19.58
CA ALA A 144 -9.67 -14.12 19.03
C ALA A 144 -9.50 -15.31 19.98
N VAL A 145 -8.30 -15.51 20.52
CA VAL A 145 -8.01 -16.66 21.41
C VAL A 145 -8.63 -16.50 22.79
N LYS A 146 -8.54 -15.31 23.39
CA LYS A 146 -8.94 -15.11 24.81
C LYS A 146 -10.42 -14.79 25.00
N HIS A 147 -11.04 -14.12 24.03
CA HIS A 147 -12.40 -13.61 24.15
C HIS A 147 -13.33 -14.09 23.03
N PHE A 148 -12.81 -14.92 22.11
CA PHE A 148 -13.56 -15.43 20.95
C PHE A 148 -14.13 -14.30 20.08
N ILE A 149 -13.35 -13.23 19.91
CA ILE A 149 -13.69 -12.07 19.09
C ILE A 149 -13.12 -12.20 17.68
N ASP A 150 -13.94 -11.94 16.67
CA ASP A 150 -13.53 -11.88 15.26
C ASP A 150 -13.94 -10.55 14.61
N VAL A 151 -13.40 -10.26 13.43
CA VAL A 151 -13.71 -9.06 12.63
C VAL A 151 -14.52 -9.44 11.40
N GLY A 152 -15.67 -8.79 11.23
CA GLY A 152 -16.51 -8.89 10.03
C GLY A 152 -16.23 -7.79 9.00
N ALA A 153 -16.74 -8.01 7.78
CA ALA A 153 -16.61 -7.10 6.64
C ALA A 153 -15.14 -6.77 6.31
N GLY A 154 -14.59 -5.72 6.90
CA GLY A 154 -13.16 -5.44 6.93
C GLY A 154 -12.53 -4.95 5.63
N VAL A 155 -13.27 -4.78 4.54
CA VAL A 155 -12.76 -4.21 3.28
C VAL A 155 -12.94 -2.70 3.30
N VAL A 156 -11.85 -1.96 3.34
CA VAL A 156 -11.81 -0.48 3.26
C VAL A 156 -11.26 -0.08 1.91
N ASP A 157 -12.13 0.41 1.04
CA ASP A 157 -11.77 0.79 -0.32
C ASP A 157 -10.84 2.02 -0.34
N SER A 158 -9.96 2.08 -1.33
CA SER A 158 -8.97 3.17 -1.42
C SER A 158 -9.56 4.57 -1.66
N ASP A 159 -10.78 4.62 -2.18
CA ASP A 159 -11.58 5.82 -2.40
C ASP A 159 -12.60 6.11 -1.29
N TYR A 160 -12.71 5.23 -0.28
CA TYR A 160 -13.52 5.50 0.91
C TYR A 160 -12.94 6.67 1.72
N ARG A 161 -13.79 7.63 2.08
CA ARG A 161 -13.45 8.77 2.96
C ARG A 161 -14.41 8.90 4.14
N GLY A 162 -15.27 7.91 4.37
CA GLY A 162 -16.18 7.94 5.50
C GLY A 162 -15.47 7.59 6.82
N HIS A 163 -16.27 7.55 7.88
CA HIS A 163 -15.80 7.16 9.21
C HIS A 163 -15.40 5.66 9.21
N LEU A 164 -14.16 5.39 9.61
CA LEU A 164 -13.61 4.04 9.74
C LEU A 164 -14.23 3.38 10.99
N SER A 165 -14.85 2.22 10.80
CA SER A 165 -15.47 1.45 11.87
C SER A 165 -15.06 0.00 11.77
N VAL A 166 -14.97 -0.65 12.92
CA VAL A 166 -14.60 -2.06 13.04
C VAL A 166 -15.85 -2.84 13.39
N VAL A 167 -16.27 -3.76 12.53
CA VAL A 167 -17.36 -4.69 12.84
C VAL A 167 -16.77 -5.87 13.61
N LEU A 168 -17.17 -6.03 14.86
CA LEU A 168 -16.74 -7.13 15.72
C LEU A 168 -17.86 -8.17 15.86
N PHE A 169 -17.49 -9.43 15.77
CA PHE A 169 -18.30 -10.57 16.17
C PHE A 169 -17.80 -11.09 17.51
N ASN A 170 -18.70 -11.26 18.47
CA ASN A 170 -18.43 -11.95 19.72
C ASN A 170 -19.06 -13.35 19.65
N PHE A 171 -18.22 -14.35 19.37
CA PHE A 171 -18.63 -15.76 19.40
C PHE A 171 -18.56 -16.37 20.80
N GLY A 172 -18.09 -15.62 21.80
CA GLY A 172 -18.04 -16.01 23.20
C GLY A 172 -19.41 -16.10 23.86
N THR A 173 -19.41 -16.60 25.10
CA THR A 173 -20.60 -16.69 25.96
C THR A 173 -20.72 -15.55 26.95
N GLU A 174 -19.73 -14.66 26.99
CA GLU A 174 -19.67 -13.50 27.88
C GLU A 174 -19.66 -12.21 27.04
N ASP A 175 -20.21 -11.15 27.60
CA ASP A 175 -20.17 -9.83 26.99
C ASP A 175 -18.74 -9.30 26.94
N PHE A 176 -18.30 -8.85 25.76
CA PHE A 176 -16.97 -8.29 25.58
C PHE A 176 -17.00 -6.78 25.81
N GLN A 177 -16.41 -6.35 26.92
CA GLN A 177 -16.28 -4.95 27.29
C GLN A 177 -15.11 -4.32 26.53
N ILE A 178 -15.37 -3.19 25.87
CA ILE A 178 -14.36 -2.40 25.16
C ILE A 178 -14.31 -1.03 25.81
N LYS A 179 -13.11 -0.58 26.16
CA LYS A 179 -12.84 0.77 26.63
C LYS A 179 -12.30 1.65 25.52
N LYS A 180 -12.57 2.96 25.62
CA LYS A 180 -11.90 3.96 24.80
C LYS A 180 -10.38 3.76 24.90
N GLY A 181 -9.71 3.69 23.76
CA GLY A 181 -8.26 3.44 23.67
C GLY A 181 -7.86 1.96 23.65
N ASP A 182 -8.80 1.02 23.74
CA ASP A 182 -8.48 -0.40 23.53
C ASP A 182 -8.18 -0.67 22.05
N ARG A 183 -7.16 -1.50 21.82
CA ARG A 183 -6.79 -1.98 20.49
C ARG A 183 -7.71 -3.14 20.11
N ILE A 184 -8.62 -2.92 19.17
CA ILE A 184 -9.73 -3.85 18.88
C ILE A 184 -9.56 -4.65 17.58
N ALA A 185 -8.76 -4.13 16.65
CA ALA A 185 -8.48 -4.75 15.36
C ALA A 185 -7.11 -4.25 14.85
N GLN A 186 -6.68 -4.72 13.69
CA GLN A 186 -5.50 -4.19 13.01
C GLN A 186 -5.81 -3.89 11.55
N PHE A 187 -5.23 -2.83 11.02
CA PHE A 187 -5.37 -2.38 9.64
C PHE A 187 -4.17 -2.85 8.82
N ILE A 188 -4.41 -3.66 7.80
CA ILE A 188 -3.39 -4.19 6.89
C ILE A 188 -3.56 -3.53 5.53
N CYS A 189 -2.48 -2.95 4.99
CA CYS A 189 -2.47 -2.35 3.66
C CYS A 189 -2.16 -3.42 2.61
N GLU A 190 -3.19 -4.00 2.00
CA GLU A 190 -3.04 -5.13 1.09
C GLU A 190 -3.01 -4.69 -0.36
N LYS A 191 -2.00 -5.19 -1.09
CA LYS A 191 -1.85 -4.93 -2.52
C LYS A 191 -2.88 -5.71 -3.32
N ILE A 192 -3.52 -5.04 -4.27
CA ILE A 192 -4.51 -5.63 -5.17
C ILE A 192 -4.26 -5.25 -6.62
N SER A 193 -4.91 -5.99 -7.51
CA SER A 193 -5.06 -5.67 -8.92
C SER A 193 -6.53 -5.45 -9.23
N HIS A 194 -6.84 -4.42 -10.02
CA HIS A 194 -8.18 -4.23 -10.58
C HIS A 194 -8.26 -4.97 -11.91
N CYS A 195 -9.01 -6.07 -11.96
CA CYS A 195 -9.10 -6.94 -13.13
C CYS A 195 -10.29 -6.53 -14.02
N LYS A 196 -10.12 -6.66 -15.34
CA LYS A 196 -11.24 -6.67 -16.28
C LYS A 196 -11.77 -8.09 -16.40
N PHE A 197 -13.06 -8.28 -16.18
CA PHE A 197 -13.73 -9.57 -16.37
C PHE A 197 -14.03 -9.76 -17.86
N ILE A 198 -13.66 -10.93 -18.41
CA ILE A 198 -13.89 -11.31 -19.81
C ILE A 198 -14.56 -12.69 -19.80
N GLU A 199 -15.79 -12.77 -20.30
CA GLU A 199 -16.53 -14.02 -20.44
C GLU A 199 -15.96 -14.86 -21.60
N VAL A 200 -15.82 -16.18 -21.39
CA VAL A 200 -15.27 -17.13 -22.37
C VAL A 200 -16.12 -18.40 -22.42
N LYS A 201 -16.06 -19.16 -23.53
CA LYS A 201 -16.82 -20.40 -23.71
C LYS A 201 -16.33 -21.56 -22.82
N SER A 202 -15.05 -21.59 -22.49
CA SER A 202 -14.42 -22.60 -21.65
C SER A 202 -13.12 -22.06 -21.05
N LEU A 203 -12.76 -22.53 -19.86
CA LEU A 203 -11.46 -22.27 -19.22
C LEU A 203 -10.44 -23.33 -19.63
N GLU A 204 -9.15 -23.04 -19.46
CA GLU A 204 -8.08 -24.03 -19.60
C GLU A 204 -8.11 -25.02 -18.42
N ASN A 205 -7.80 -26.29 -18.69
CA ASN A 205 -7.65 -27.28 -17.63
C ASN A 205 -6.44 -26.94 -16.75
N SER A 206 -6.57 -27.10 -15.44
CA SER A 206 -5.46 -26.98 -14.50
C SER A 206 -5.21 -28.31 -13.78
N LYS A 207 -4.06 -28.46 -13.11
CA LYS A 207 -3.79 -29.65 -12.30
C LYS A 207 -4.84 -29.86 -11.18
N ARG A 208 -5.45 -28.76 -10.69
CA ARG A 208 -6.49 -28.80 -9.67
C ARG A 208 -7.88 -29.01 -10.25
N ASP A 209 -8.12 -28.51 -11.45
CA ASP A 209 -9.39 -28.60 -12.17
C ASP A 209 -10.62 -28.29 -11.27
N THR A 210 -11.52 -29.26 -11.08
CA THR A 210 -12.75 -29.13 -10.28
C THR A 210 -12.58 -29.52 -8.80
N ASP A 211 -11.38 -29.92 -8.38
CA ASP A 211 -11.12 -30.38 -7.01
C ASP A 211 -11.11 -29.23 -6.00
N GLY A 212 -12.04 -29.29 -5.02
CA GLY A 212 -12.19 -28.31 -3.94
C GLY A 212 -12.72 -28.93 -2.65
N PHE A 213 -13.00 -28.09 -1.64
CA PHE A 213 -13.70 -28.49 -0.40
C PHE A 213 -13.07 -29.67 0.36
N GLY A 214 -11.76 -29.62 0.59
CA GLY A 214 -11.04 -30.70 1.29
C GLY A 214 -10.60 -31.85 0.38
N SER A 215 -10.53 -31.62 -0.94
CA SER A 215 -10.01 -32.59 -1.91
C SER A 215 -8.56 -33.05 -1.67
N THR A 216 -7.80 -32.31 -0.86
CA THR A 216 -6.43 -32.69 -0.44
C THR A 216 -6.37 -33.44 0.90
N GLY A 217 -7.53 -33.77 1.50
CA GLY A 217 -7.62 -34.43 2.80
C GLY A 217 -7.70 -33.47 3.99
N ILE A 218 -7.74 -34.08 5.19
CA ILE A 218 -7.65 -33.44 6.52
C ILE A 218 -6.18 -33.31 6.89
#